data_AF-A0A7G5DJD4-F1
#
_entry.id   AF-A0A7G5DJD4-F1
#
_cell.length_a   1.000
_cell.length_b   1.000
_cell.length_c   1.000
_cell.angle_alpha   90.00
_cell.angle_beta   90.00
_cell.angle_gamma   90.00
#
_symmetry.space_group_name_H-M   'P 1'
#
loop_
_entity.id
_entity.type
_entity.pdbx_description
1 polymer ?
#
loop_
_entity_poly.entity_id
_entity_poly.type
_entity_poly.pdbx_seq_one_letter_code
_entity_poly.pdbx_strand_id
1 'polypeptide(L)'
;MIFAEMEYSEEYWEFHEELKQYLSQYFDNVEHGLQSDSYIWILIEKNKITLDTFSSMKHQVKSAKPGAHVQQVISVLQKKYKINVYATPDLEGHEDFL
;
A
#
# COMPACT_ATOMS: atom_id res chain seq x y z
N MET A 1 11.02 -0.13 0.73
CA MET A 1 10.74 0.92 1.74
C MET A 1 9.24 1.01 2.01
N ILE A 2 8.88 1.14 3.28
CA ILE A 2 7.52 1.22 3.82
C ILE A 2 7.24 2.66 4.26
N PHE A 3 6.21 3.28 3.70
CA PHE A 3 5.90 4.70 3.92
C PHE A 3 4.72 4.93 4.86
N ALA A 4 3.80 3.97 4.93
CA ALA A 4 2.62 4.08 5.75
C ALA A 4 2.00 2.70 6.01
N GLU A 5 1.19 2.61 7.05
CA GLU A 5 0.36 1.43 7.34
C GLU A 5 -1.10 1.85 7.55
N MET A 6 -2.02 1.05 7.02
CA MET A 6 -3.46 1.28 7.16
C MET A 6 -3.97 0.75 8.50
N GLU A 7 -4.92 1.47 9.11
CA GLU A 7 -5.61 1.02 10.31
C GLU A 7 -7.07 0.70 10.00
N TYR A 8 -7.47 -0.53 10.31
CA TYR A 8 -8.84 -1.05 10.19
C TYR A 8 -9.02 -2.24 11.15
N SER A 9 -10.25 -2.53 11.55
CA SER A 9 -10.56 -3.55 12.56
C SER A 9 -10.62 -4.97 12.01
N GLU A 10 -10.98 -5.09 10.74
CA GLU A 10 -11.25 -6.33 10.01
C GLU A 10 -9.97 -7.07 9.65
N GLU A 11 -10.12 -8.32 9.23
CA GLU A 11 -9.02 -9.08 8.66
C GLU A 11 -8.70 -8.60 7.24
N TYR A 12 -7.44 -8.69 6.84
CA TYR A 12 -7.01 -8.10 5.55
C TYR A 12 -7.71 -8.73 4.34
N TRP A 13 -8.11 -10.01 4.43
CA TRP A 13 -8.82 -10.69 3.34
C TRP A 13 -10.26 -10.19 3.18
N GLU A 14 -10.90 -9.78 4.27
CA GLU A 14 -12.25 -9.18 4.23
C GLU A 14 -12.19 -7.75 3.67
N PHE A 15 -11.09 -7.03 3.98
CA PHE A 15 -10.88 -5.66 3.54
C PHE A 15 -10.37 -5.53 2.09
N HIS A 16 -9.71 -6.56 1.56
CA HIS A 16 -9.02 -6.54 0.27
C HIS A 16 -9.88 -6.00 -0.89
N GLU A 17 -11.08 -6.56 -1.06
CA GLU A 17 -11.94 -6.22 -2.20
C GLU A 17 -12.43 -4.76 -2.12
N GLU A 18 -12.77 -4.29 -0.91
CA GLU A 18 -13.17 -2.90 -0.71
C GLU A 18 -12.01 -1.93 -1.04
N LEU A 19 -10.81 -2.24 -0.53
CA LEU A 19 -9.62 -1.44 -0.77
C LEU A 19 -9.30 -1.36 -2.26
N LYS A 20 -9.31 -2.51 -2.94
CA LYS A 20 -9.10 -2.58 -4.38
C LYS A 20 -10.14 -1.78 -5.15
N GLN A 21 -11.43 -1.94 -4.83
CA GLN A 21 -12.51 -1.19 -5.50
C GLN A 21 -12.36 0.31 -5.31
N TYR A 22 -11.97 0.75 -4.10
CA TYR A 22 -11.72 2.15 -3.82
C TYR A 22 -10.56 2.69 -4.65
N LEU A 23 -9.42 1.99 -4.69
CA LEU A 23 -8.24 2.41 -5.45
C LEU A 23 -8.51 2.45 -6.96
N SER A 24 -9.27 1.49 -7.50
CA SER A 24 -9.66 1.47 -8.92
C SER A 24 -10.54 2.66 -9.34
N GLN A 25 -11.07 3.47 -8.42
CA GLN A 25 -11.76 4.72 -8.76
C GLN A 25 -10.80 5.88 -9.05
N TYR A 26 -9.54 5.78 -8.64
CA TYR A 26 -8.54 6.85 -8.72
C TYR A 26 -7.34 6.51 -9.59
N PHE A 27 -7.13 5.23 -9.88
CA PHE A 27 -5.96 4.74 -10.60
C PHE A 27 -6.37 3.77 -11.70
N ASP A 28 -5.80 3.96 -12.89
CA ASP A 28 -6.13 3.16 -14.07
C ASP A 28 -5.49 1.76 -14.01
N ASN A 29 -4.26 1.66 -13.50
CA ASN A 29 -3.48 0.43 -13.48
C ASN A 29 -3.39 -0.12 -12.05
N VAL A 30 -4.41 -0.88 -11.66
CA VAL A 30 -4.48 -1.57 -10.36
C VAL A 30 -4.50 -3.08 -10.58
N GLU A 31 -3.41 -3.75 -10.21
CA GLU A 31 -3.31 -5.21 -10.16
C GLU A 31 -3.47 -5.67 -8.71
N HIS A 32 -4.03 -6.85 -8.47
CA HIS A 32 -4.25 -7.32 -7.11
C HIS A 32 -4.37 -8.84 -7.03
N GLY A 33 -4.19 -9.37 -5.84
CA GLY A 33 -4.47 -10.76 -5.53
C GLY A 33 -4.51 -11.02 -4.04
N LEU A 34 -5.16 -12.13 -3.70
CA LEU A 34 -5.25 -12.67 -2.35
C LEU A 34 -4.78 -14.13 -2.40
N GLN A 35 -3.57 -14.40 -1.91
CA GLN A 35 -2.95 -15.74 -1.92
C GLN A 35 -2.14 -15.92 -0.64
N SER A 36 -2.81 -16.41 0.42
CA SER A 36 -2.29 -16.41 1.81
C SER A 36 -2.05 -15.02 2.39
N ASP A 37 -1.66 -14.05 1.58
CA ASP A 37 -1.50 -12.63 1.87
C ASP A 37 -2.28 -11.79 0.85
N SER A 38 -2.46 -10.52 1.17
CA SER A 38 -3.03 -9.53 0.24
C SER A 38 -1.92 -8.73 -0.43
N TYR A 39 -2.05 -8.51 -1.74
CA TYR A 39 -1.30 -7.49 -2.45
C TYR A 39 -2.19 -6.71 -3.42
N ILE A 40 -1.88 -5.42 -3.56
CA ILE A 40 -2.40 -4.52 -4.59
C ILE A 40 -1.22 -3.74 -5.14
N TRP A 41 -1.02 -3.75 -6.45
CA TRP A 41 0.00 -2.96 -7.14
C TRP A 41 -0.66 -1.85 -7.93
N ILE A 42 -0.11 -0.64 -7.80
CA ILE A 42 -0.52 0.53 -8.57
C ILE A 42 0.67 0.99 -9.40
N LEU A 43 0.48 1.03 -10.73
CA LEU A 43 1.49 1.56 -11.64
C LEU A 43 1.19 3.01 -11.97
N ILE A 44 2.08 3.91 -11.55
CA ILE A 44 2.02 5.35 -11.81
C ILE A 44 3.26 5.72 -12.64
N GLU A 45 3.06 5.97 -13.93
CA GLU A 45 4.12 6.17 -14.91
C GLU A 45 5.14 5.02 -14.92
N LYS A 46 6.35 5.24 -14.41
CA LYS A 46 7.43 4.25 -14.31
C LYS A 46 7.61 3.69 -12.89
N ASN A 47 6.75 4.11 -11.95
CA ASN A 47 6.86 3.76 -10.55
C ASN A 47 5.77 2.77 -10.16
N LYS A 48 6.15 1.79 -9.33
CA LYS A 48 5.22 0.87 -8.69
C LYS A 48 5.01 1.28 -7.24
N ILE A 49 3.76 1.33 -6.83
CA ILE A 49 3.35 1.32 -5.42
C ILE A 49 2.79 -0.06 -5.10
N THR A 50 3.23 -0.62 -3.99
CA THR A 50 2.69 -1.86 -3.45
C THR A 50 1.90 -1.54 -2.19
N LEU A 51 0.69 -2.08 -2.08
CA LEU A 51 -0.04 -2.20 -0.83
C LEU A 51 -0.11 -3.69 -0.49
N ASP A 52 0.58 -4.13 0.55
CA ASP A 52 0.63 -5.56 0.89
C ASP A 52 0.62 -5.81 2.40
N THR A 53 0.40 -7.07 2.77
CA THR A 53 0.45 -7.59 4.15
C THR A 53 1.65 -8.50 4.38
N PHE A 54 2.70 -8.41 3.57
CA PHE A 54 3.80 -9.40 3.62
C PHE A 54 4.66 -9.27 4.88
N SER A 55 4.75 -8.06 5.42
CA SER A 55 5.52 -7.73 6.63
C SER A 55 4.64 -7.35 7.82
N SER A 56 3.31 -7.38 7.68
CA SER A 56 2.37 -7.06 8.75
C SER A 56 0.96 -7.62 8.47
N MET A 57 0.12 -7.74 9.50
CA MET A 57 -1.28 -8.15 9.33
C MET A 57 -2.19 -7.05 8.74
N LYS A 58 -1.64 -5.89 8.37
CA LYS A 58 -2.34 -4.75 7.78
C LYS A 58 -1.64 -4.29 6.50
N HIS A 59 -2.42 -3.68 5.60
CA HIS A 59 -1.88 -3.18 4.34
C HIS A 59 -0.87 -2.05 4.59
N GLN A 60 0.34 -2.24 4.08
CA GLN A 60 1.43 -1.26 4.12
C GLN A 60 1.65 -0.66 2.74
N VAL A 61 1.82 0.66 2.66
CA VAL A 61 2.15 1.37 1.42
C VAL A 61 3.67 1.37 1.23
N LYS A 62 4.13 0.76 0.13
CA LYS A 62 5.54 0.55 -0.15
C LYS A 62 5.93 1.03 -1.54
N SER A 63 7.19 1.44 -1.69
CA SER A 63 7.80 1.74 -2.98
C SER A 63 9.32 1.62 -2.91
N ALA A 64 9.95 1.32 -4.04
CA ALA A 64 11.41 1.27 -4.13
C ALA A 64 12.07 2.66 -4.03
N LYS A 65 11.33 3.74 -4.29
CA LYS A 65 11.83 5.12 -4.25
C LYS A 65 10.78 6.05 -3.64
N PRO A 66 11.19 7.02 -2.79
CA PRO A 66 10.29 8.11 -2.40
C PRO A 66 9.92 8.94 -3.63
N GLY A 67 8.76 9.59 -3.60
CA GLY A 67 8.35 10.49 -4.66
C GLY A 67 6.87 10.86 -4.62
N ALA A 68 6.45 11.66 -5.59
CA ALA A 68 5.08 12.14 -5.72
C ALA A 68 4.06 11.00 -5.88
N HIS A 69 4.46 9.89 -6.51
CA HIS A 69 3.63 8.69 -6.68
C HIS A 69 3.22 8.07 -5.34
N VAL A 70 4.11 8.07 -4.34
CA VAL A 70 3.80 7.60 -2.98
C VAL A 70 2.78 8.52 -2.32
N GLN A 71 3.04 9.83 -2.37
CA GLN A 71 2.17 10.83 -1.75
C GLN A 71 0.78 10.86 -2.40
N GLN A 72 0.69 10.61 -3.70
CA GLN A 72 -0.58 10.52 -4.41
C GLN A 72 -1.44 9.36 -3.88
N VAL A 73 -0.85 8.18 -3.68
CA VAL A 73 -1.57 7.02 -3.11
C VAL A 73 -1.97 7.27 -1.66
N ILE A 74 -1.05 7.75 -0.82
CA ILE A 74 -1.35 8.09 0.58
C ILE A 74 -2.48 9.12 0.66
N SER A 75 -2.44 10.17 -0.15
CA SER A 75 -3.46 11.22 -0.18
C SER A 75 -4.82 10.68 -0.61
N VAL A 76 -4.87 9.72 -1.54
CA VAL A 76 -6.12 9.05 -1.93
C VAL A 76 -6.64 8.22 -0.77
N LEU A 77 -5.81 7.40 -0.13
CA LEU A 77 -6.21 6.56 0.99
C LEU A 77 -6.74 7.38 2.18
N GLN A 78 -6.08 8.48 2.51
CA GLN A 78 -6.46 9.37 3.62
C GLN A 78 -7.83 10.05 3.44
N LYS A 79 -8.39 10.07 2.23
CA LYS A 79 -9.75 10.59 2.01
C LYS A 79 -10.83 9.70 2.64
N LYS A 80 -10.55 8.41 2.85
CA LYS A 80 -11.53 7.43 3.33
C LYS A 80 -11.07 6.65 4.55
N TYR A 81 -9.78 6.35 4.64
CA TYR A 81 -9.22 5.43 5.63
C TYR A 81 -8.29 6.15 6.61
N LYS A 82 -8.11 5.56 7.78
CA LYS A 82 -7.08 5.97 8.73
C LYS A 82 -5.75 5.38 8.30
N ILE A 83 -4.75 6.25 8.10
CA ILE A 83 -3.43 5.89 7.60
C ILE A 83 -2.38 6.43 8.56
N ASN A 84 -1.53 5.56 9.07
CA ASN A 84 -0.38 5.91 9.89
C ASN A 84 0.82 6.13 8.97
N VAL A 85 1.09 7.39 8.64
CA VAL A 85 2.21 7.78 7.76
C VAL A 85 3.48 7.89 8.58
N TYR A 86 4.55 7.25 8.13
CA TYR A 86 5.82 7.26 8.85
C TYR A 86 6.62 8.54 8.55
N ALA A 87 7.26 9.09 9.58
CA ALA A 87 8.09 10.29 9.45
C ALA A 87 9.31 10.05 8.55
N THR A 88 9.86 8.83 8.61
CA THR A 88 10.89 8.30 7.74
C THR A 88 10.44 6.92 7.25
N PRO A 89 10.65 6.55 5.98
CA PRO A 89 10.26 5.23 5.50
C PRO A 89 11.05 4.15 6.25
N ASP A 90 10.36 3.10 6.68
CA ASP A 90 11.00 1.90 7.22
C ASP A 90 11.56 1.04 6.09
N LEU A 91 12.56 0.23 6.40
CA LEU A 91 13.11 -0.74 5.47
C LEU A 91 12.31 -2.04 5.51
N GLU A 92 12.21 -2.69 4.36
CA GLU A 92 11.75 -4.08 4.34
C GLU A 92 12.88 -5.01 4.79
N GLY A 93 12.57 -6.18 5.35
CA GLY A 93 13.61 -7.10 5.86
C GLY A 93 14.64 -7.57 4.82
N HIS A 94 14.36 -7.42 3.53
CA HIS A 94 15.31 -7.69 2.44
C HIS A 94 16.18 -6.47 2.06
N GLU A 95 15.85 -5.28 2.57
CA GLU A 95 16.60 -4.03 2.41
C GLU A 95 17.56 -3.76 3.57
N ASP A 96 17.43 -4.46 4.71
CA ASP A 96 18.28 -4.30 5.91
C ASP A 96 19.78 -4.57 5.68
N PHE A 97 20.15 -5.16 4.53
CA PHE A 97 21.53 -5.53 4.17
C PHE A 97 22.14 -4.65 3.06
N LEU A 98 21.49 -3.54 2.68
CA LEU A 98 21.96 -2.58 1.67
C LEU A 98 22.72 -1.40 2.30
#